data_AF-A0A212ARF5-F1
#
_entry.id   AF-A0A212ARF5-F1
#
_cell.length_a   1.000
_cell.length_b   1.000
_cell.length_c   1.000
_cell.angle_alpha   90.00
_cell.angle_beta   90.00
_cell.angle_gamma   90.00
#
_symmetry.space_group_name_H-M   'P 1'
#
loop_
_entity.id
_entity.type
_entity.pdbx_description
1 polymer ?
#
loop_
_entity_poly.entity_id
_entity_poly.type
_entity_poly.pdbx_seq_one_letter_code
_entity_poly.pdbx_strand_id
1 'polypeptide(L)'
;MKKALITGITGQDGSYLAEFLLAKGYEVHGIKRRASLFNTQRIDHIYEDPHNPDPRLKLHYGDLTDTSNLTRILREVEPDEVYNLGAQSHVAVSFEAPEYTADVDAIGTLRLLEAIRFLGLEKKTRFYQASTSELYGLVQEIPQKETTPFHPRSPYAVAKMYAYWIAVNYREAYGIYACNGILFNHESPRRGETFVTRKITRGLANIAQGLEQCLYMGNIDSLRDWGHAKDYVRMQWMMLQQDTAEDFVIATGKQYSVREFIRWSAAELGLTLEFTGEGVDEVATVTAVTGDKAPFVKPGQVIMRIDPRYFRPAEVETLLGDPTKAKEKLGWVPEITAQEMCAEMVAEDLQSARRHRLLREHGFHAPVSVEA
;
A
#
# COMPACT_ATOMS: atom_id res chain seq x y z
N MET A 1 13.33 0.03 -26.35
CA MET A 1 12.27 -0.12 -25.34
C MET A 1 12.88 0.15 -23.98
N LYS A 2 12.24 0.93 -23.10
CA LYS A 2 12.74 1.12 -21.73
C LYS A 2 12.46 -0.13 -20.91
N LYS A 3 13.40 -0.53 -20.05
CA LYS A 3 13.25 -1.65 -19.11
C LYS A 3 13.06 -1.15 -17.69
N ALA A 4 12.02 -1.63 -17.02
CA ALA A 4 11.77 -1.35 -15.61
C ALA A 4 11.91 -2.62 -14.77
N LEU A 5 12.56 -2.54 -13.61
CA LEU A 5 12.58 -3.60 -12.60
C LEU A 5 11.79 -3.16 -11.37
N ILE A 6 10.75 -3.91 -11.01
CA ILE A 6 9.88 -3.63 -9.86
C ILE A 6 10.10 -4.72 -8.79
N THR A 7 10.59 -4.34 -7.62
CA THR A 7 10.54 -5.21 -6.44
C THR A 7 9.15 -5.13 -5.83
N GLY A 8 8.64 -6.21 -5.24
CA GLY A 8 7.29 -6.20 -4.67
C GLY A 8 6.17 -6.08 -5.72
N ILE A 9 6.42 -6.55 -6.95
CA ILE A 9 5.47 -6.44 -8.08
C ILE A 9 4.08 -7.05 -7.77
N THR A 10 4.02 -8.06 -6.89
CA THR A 10 2.76 -8.72 -6.49
C THR A 10 2.01 -7.98 -5.39
N GLY A 11 2.54 -6.84 -4.91
CA GLY A 11 1.87 -5.92 -4.00
C GLY A 11 0.84 -5.03 -4.70
N GLN A 12 0.18 -4.17 -3.92
CA GLN A 12 -0.77 -3.19 -4.45
C GLN A 12 -0.09 -2.29 -5.50
N ASP A 13 0.92 -1.53 -5.07
CA ASP A 13 1.56 -0.52 -5.91
C ASP A 13 2.29 -1.16 -7.09
N GLY A 14 3.01 -2.27 -6.84
CA GLY A 14 3.69 -3.02 -7.89
C GLY A 14 2.75 -3.45 -9.02
N SER A 15 1.52 -3.87 -8.69
CA SER A 15 0.54 -4.28 -9.69
C SER A 15 0.03 -3.11 -10.54
N TYR A 16 -0.28 -1.96 -9.92
CA TYR A 16 -0.72 -0.77 -10.65
C TYR A 16 0.43 -0.13 -11.44
N LEU A 17 1.64 -0.12 -10.89
CA LEU A 17 2.82 0.38 -11.58
C LEU A 17 3.16 -0.50 -12.79
N ALA A 18 3.07 -1.82 -12.67
CA ALA A 18 3.28 -2.73 -13.80
C ALA A 18 2.29 -2.45 -14.95
N GLU A 19 1.00 -2.31 -14.65
CA GLU A 19 -0.02 -1.90 -15.64
C GLU A 19 0.33 -0.58 -16.31
N PHE A 20 0.67 0.42 -15.49
CA PHE A 20 0.98 1.77 -15.94
C PHE A 20 2.19 1.80 -16.88
N LEU A 21 3.26 1.07 -16.56
CA LEU A 21 4.47 1.00 -17.38
C LEU A 21 4.26 0.16 -18.65
N LEU A 22 3.53 -0.96 -18.58
CA LEU A 22 3.16 -1.74 -19.77
C LEU A 22 2.33 -0.92 -20.76
N ALA A 23 1.39 -0.12 -20.27
CA ALA A 23 0.60 0.82 -21.08
C ALA A 23 1.47 1.92 -21.72
N LYS A 24 2.60 2.28 -21.10
CA LYS A 24 3.61 3.20 -21.65
C LYS A 24 4.62 2.53 -22.58
N GLY A 25 4.49 1.23 -22.85
CA GLY A 25 5.37 0.49 -23.76
C GLY A 25 6.71 0.08 -23.15
N TYR A 26 6.79 -0.07 -21.82
CA TYR A 26 7.97 -0.62 -21.15
C TYR A 26 8.02 -2.15 -21.30
N GLU A 27 9.24 -2.69 -21.26
CA GLU A 27 9.48 -4.06 -20.82
C GLU A 27 9.55 -4.05 -19.30
N VAL A 28 8.63 -4.75 -18.63
CA VAL A 28 8.50 -4.76 -17.18
C VAL A 28 9.03 -6.08 -16.63
N HIS A 29 9.98 -5.98 -15.71
CA HIS A 29 10.49 -7.09 -14.93
C HIS A 29 10.04 -6.97 -13.49
N GLY A 30 9.61 -8.08 -12.90
CA GLY A 30 9.13 -8.11 -11.52
C GLY A 30 9.88 -9.14 -10.69
N ILE A 31 10.31 -8.75 -9.48
CA ILE A 31 10.85 -9.71 -8.51
C ILE A 31 9.68 -10.24 -7.66
N LYS A 32 9.45 -11.55 -7.73
CA LYS A 32 8.50 -12.26 -6.87
C LYS A 32 9.22 -13.21 -5.93
N ARG A 33 8.75 -13.25 -4.68
CA ARG A 33 9.20 -14.26 -3.70
C ARG A 33 8.66 -15.62 -4.09
N ARG A 34 9.46 -16.67 -3.87
CA ARG A 34 9.00 -18.05 -3.99
C ARG A 34 7.98 -18.33 -2.89
N ALA A 35 6.80 -18.81 -3.27
CA ALA A 35 5.77 -19.30 -2.35
C ALA A 35 5.35 -20.72 -2.77
N SER A 36 4.83 -21.50 -1.83
CA SER A 36 4.26 -22.82 -2.11
C SER A 36 2.89 -22.75 -2.81
N LEU A 37 2.26 -21.57 -2.79
CA LEU A 37 1.00 -21.26 -3.47
C LEU A 37 1.21 -20.14 -4.48
N PHE A 38 0.30 -20.02 -5.44
CA PHE A 38 0.27 -18.86 -6.33
C PHE A 38 0.06 -17.57 -5.52
N ASN A 39 0.89 -16.58 -5.80
CA ASN A 39 0.92 -15.29 -5.11
C ASN A 39 0.93 -14.11 -6.10
N THR A 40 0.39 -14.32 -7.30
CA THR A 40 0.37 -13.38 -8.42
C THR A 40 -1.03 -12.82 -8.73
N GLN A 41 -2.03 -13.05 -7.86
CA GLN A 41 -3.45 -12.71 -8.10
C GLN A 41 -3.67 -11.26 -8.55
N ARG A 42 -2.84 -10.32 -8.07
CA ARG A 42 -2.94 -8.89 -8.43
C ARG A 42 -2.43 -8.55 -9.83
N ILE A 43 -1.73 -9.47 -10.48
CA ILE A 43 -1.10 -9.28 -11.79
C ILE A 43 -1.44 -10.40 -12.79
N ASP A 44 -2.25 -11.39 -12.40
CA ASP A 44 -2.60 -12.52 -13.27
C ASP A 44 -3.29 -12.04 -14.57
N HIS A 45 -4.06 -10.94 -14.52
CA HIS A 45 -4.75 -10.37 -15.69
C HIS A 45 -3.84 -9.63 -16.68
N ILE A 46 -2.60 -9.29 -16.28
CA ILE A 46 -1.56 -8.73 -17.16
C ILE A 46 -0.44 -9.72 -17.44
N TYR A 47 -0.52 -10.93 -16.89
CA TYR A 47 0.47 -11.96 -17.13
C TYR A 47 0.25 -12.56 -18.52
N GLU A 48 1.28 -12.47 -19.36
CA GLU A 48 1.27 -13.05 -20.70
C GLU A 48 1.72 -14.51 -20.63
N ASP A 49 1.21 -15.35 -21.55
CA ASP A 49 1.61 -16.76 -21.64
C ASP A 49 3.15 -16.85 -21.78
N PRO A 50 3.85 -17.65 -20.95
CA PRO A 50 5.29 -17.82 -21.05
C PRO A 50 5.77 -18.41 -22.39
N HIS A 51 4.88 -18.97 -23.20
CA HIS A 51 5.14 -19.43 -24.56
C HIS A 51 5.05 -18.30 -25.62
N ASN A 52 4.62 -17.09 -25.23
CA ASN A 52 4.77 -15.91 -26.07
C ASN A 52 6.27 -15.68 -26.34
N PRO A 53 6.72 -15.55 -27.60
CA PRO A 53 8.13 -15.34 -27.91
C PRO A 53 8.70 -14.02 -27.38
N ASP A 54 7.87 -13.02 -27.07
CA ASP A 54 8.32 -11.72 -26.56
C ASP A 54 7.36 -11.16 -25.49
N PRO A 55 7.34 -11.75 -24.27
CA PRO A 55 6.44 -11.30 -23.23
C PRO A 55 6.93 -9.97 -22.65
N ARG A 56 6.06 -8.97 -22.57
CA ARG A 56 6.45 -7.65 -22.03
C ARG A 56 6.52 -7.61 -20.51
N LEU A 57 5.93 -8.60 -19.82
CA LEU A 57 6.03 -8.79 -18.38
C LEU A 57 6.82 -10.08 -18.07
N LYS A 58 7.96 -9.94 -17.40
CA LYS A 58 8.84 -11.06 -17.03
C LYS A 58 9.03 -11.14 -15.52
N LEU A 59 8.71 -12.28 -14.91
CA LEU A 59 8.81 -12.49 -13.46
C LEU A 59 10.05 -13.29 -13.09
N HIS A 60 10.79 -12.80 -12.11
CA HIS A 60 12.01 -13.40 -11.59
C HIS A 60 11.81 -13.84 -10.15
N TYR A 61 12.29 -15.03 -9.80
CA TYR A 61 12.37 -15.42 -8.40
C TYR A 61 13.52 -14.70 -7.72
N GLY A 62 13.18 -14.00 -6.64
CA GLY A 62 14.15 -13.30 -5.80
C GLY A 62 13.57 -12.80 -4.50
N ASP A 63 14.47 -12.43 -3.60
CA ASP A 63 14.15 -11.91 -2.28
C ASP A 63 15.12 -10.77 -1.93
N LEU A 64 14.61 -9.74 -1.25
CA LEU A 64 15.41 -8.58 -0.87
C LEU A 64 16.49 -8.90 0.19
N THR A 65 16.45 -10.08 0.77
CA THR A 65 17.46 -10.60 1.69
C THR A 65 18.67 -11.24 0.99
N ASP A 66 18.58 -11.54 -0.32
CA ASP A 66 19.62 -12.28 -1.07
C ASP A 66 20.37 -11.37 -2.07
N THR A 67 21.54 -10.88 -1.66
CA THR A 67 22.39 -10.02 -2.49
C THR A 67 22.84 -10.68 -3.81
N SER A 68 23.12 -11.98 -3.80
CA SER A 68 23.60 -12.69 -5.00
C SER A 68 22.49 -12.75 -6.05
N ASN A 69 21.28 -13.09 -5.61
CA ASN A 69 20.12 -13.15 -6.48
C ASN A 69 19.74 -11.76 -7.05
N LEU A 70 19.70 -10.71 -6.22
CA LEU A 70 19.40 -9.36 -6.69
C LEU A 70 20.41 -8.86 -7.72
N THR A 71 21.71 -9.06 -7.45
CA THR A 71 22.80 -8.68 -8.38
C THR A 71 22.67 -9.43 -9.71
N ARG A 72 22.36 -10.73 -9.67
CA ARG A 72 22.13 -11.54 -10.88
C ARG A 72 20.95 -10.98 -11.71
N ILE A 73 19.82 -10.69 -11.07
CA ILE A 73 18.63 -10.14 -11.77
C ILE A 73 18.96 -8.79 -12.40
N LEU A 74 19.62 -7.88 -11.67
CA LEU A 74 20.03 -6.58 -12.21
C LEU A 74 20.99 -6.72 -13.40
N ARG A 75 21.90 -7.70 -13.36
CA ARG A 75 22.83 -7.99 -14.47
C ARG A 75 22.13 -8.56 -15.70
N GLU A 76 21.15 -9.43 -15.52
CA GLU A 76 20.40 -10.02 -16.65
C GLU A 76 19.44 -9.01 -17.29
N VAL A 77 18.82 -8.15 -16.47
CA VAL A 77 17.82 -7.19 -16.93
C VAL A 77 18.46 -5.92 -17.50
N GLU A 78 19.52 -5.42 -16.85
CA GLU A 78 20.11 -4.09 -17.09
C GLU A 78 19.04 -2.98 -17.19
N PRO A 79 18.24 -2.76 -16.14
CA PRO A 79 17.08 -1.87 -16.20
C PRO A 79 17.47 -0.41 -16.35
N ASP A 80 16.64 0.36 -17.06
CA ASP A 80 16.73 1.82 -17.11
C ASP A 80 16.12 2.44 -15.84
N GLU A 81 15.09 1.80 -15.26
CA GLU A 81 14.38 2.26 -14.07
C GLU A 81 14.21 1.11 -13.07
N VAL A 82 14.53 1.33 -11.80
CA VAL A 82 14.32 0.40 -10.69
C VAL A 82 13.37 1.03 -9.70
N TYR A 83 12.29 0.33 -9.37
CA TYR A 83 11.31 0.72 -8.36
C TYR A 83 11.38 -0.24 -7.19
N ASN A 84 11.94 0.22 -6.07
CA ASN A 84 12.03 -0.60 -4.86
C ASN A 84 10.75 -0.47 -4.02
N LEU A 85 9.75 -1.28 -4.33
CA LEU A 85 8.45 -1.30 -3.65
C LEU A 85 8.27 -2.52 -2.72
N GLY A 86 9.16 -3.51 -2.80
CA GLY A 86 9.17 -4.67 -1.92
C GLY A 86 9.50 -4.28 -0.48
N ALA A 87 8.72 -4.80 0.47
CA ALA A 87 8.89 -4.53 1.89
C ALA A 87 8.11 -5.55 2.75
N GLN A 88 8.51 -5.70 4.02
CA GLN A 88 7.61 -6.08 5.09
C GLN A 88 6.83 -4.82 5.53
N SER A 89 5.73 -4.52 4.84
CA SER A 89 5.05 -3.22 4.94
C SER A 89 4.01 -3.09 6.07
N HIS A 90 3.83 -4.12 6.90
CA HIS A 90 2.84 -4.08 7.98
C HIS A 90 3.45 -3.59 9.30
N VAL A 91 3.05 -2.38 9.71
CA VAL A 91 3.61 -1.71 10.89
C VAL A 91 3.47 -2.55 12.16
N ALA A 92 2.31 -3.17 12.40
CA ALA A 92 2.11 -3.99 13.61
C ALA A 92 3.04 -5.22 13.65
N VAL A 93 3.17 -5.95 12.53
CA VAL A 93 4.04 -7.13 12.39
C VAL A 93 5.51 -6.76 12.55
N SER A 94 5.90 -5.51 12.27
CA SER A 94 7.28 -5.08 12.47
C SER A 94 7.75 -5.11 13.93
N PHE A 95 6.83 -5.03 14.90
CA PHE A 95 7.16 -5.21 16.32
C PHE A 95 7.39 -6.68 16.67
N GLU A 96 6.77 -7.61 15.95
CA GLU A 96 6.94 -9.06 16.15
C GLU A 96 8.16 -9.61 15.40
N ALA A 97 8.45 -9.08 14.20
CA ALA A 97 9.57 -9.48 13.35
C ALA A 97 10.49 -8.31 12.99
N PRO A 98 11.09 -7.60 13.97
CA PRO A 98 11.88 -6.39 13.72
C PRO A 98 13.16 -6.66 12.92
N GLU A 99 13.86 -7.76 13.17
CA GLU A 99 15.09 -8.12 12.45
C GLU A 99 14.82 -8.38 10.97
N TYR A 100 13.82 -9.21 10.66
CA TYR A 100 13.41 -9.46 9.27
C TYR A 100 12.95 -8.17 8.58
N THR A 101 12.20 -7.32 9.29
CA THR A 101 11.78 -6.02 8.76
C THR A 101 12.99 -5.14 8.41
N ALA A 102 14.00 -5.07 9.27
CA ALA A 102 15.22 -4.33 9.00
C ALA A 102 16.01 -4.93 7.82
N ASP A 103 16.15 -6.25 7.76
CA ASP A 103 16.91 -6.92 6.70
C ASP A 103 16.30 -6.69 5.31
N VAL A 104 14.96 -6.73 5.21
CA VAL A 104 14.25 -6.48 3.95
C VAL A 104 14.18 -4.98 3.63
N ASP A 105 13.66 -4.16 4.53
CA ASP A 105 13.26 -2.79 4.21
C ASP A 105 14.46 -1.83 4.22
N ALA A 106 15.43 -2.06 5.11
CA ALA A 106 16.64 -1.25 5.21
C ALA A 106 17.76 -1.84 4.34
N ILE A 107 18.24 -3.04 4.69
CA ILE A 107 19.41 -3.64 4.03
C ILE A 107 19.09 -4.05 2.59
N GLY A 108 17.87 -4.49 2.28
CA GLY A 108 17.45 -4.76 0.89
C GLY A 108 17.59 -3.54 -0.03
N THR A 109 17.33 -2.33 0.48
CA THR A 109 17.55 -1.09 -0.26
C THR A 109 19.03 -0.86 -0.55
N LEU A 110 19.90 -1.05 0.45
CA LEU A 110 21.36 -1.00 0.27
C LEU A 110 21.82 -2.02 -0.77
N ARG A 111 21.33 -3.27 -0.71
CA ARG A 111 21.72 -4.34 -1.65
C ARG A 111 21.44 -3.96 -3.11
N LEU A 112 20.29 -3.34 -3.39
CA LEU A 112 19.95 -2.91 -4.75
C LEU A 112 20.85 -1.76 -5.23
N LEU A 113 21.04 -0.73 -4.40
CA LEU A 113 21.90 0.41 -4.73
C LEU A 113 23.35 -0.02 -4.95
N GLU A 114 23.86 -0.89 -4.08
CA GLU A 114 25.21 -1.42 -4.18
C GLU A 114 25.37 -2.35 -5.38
N ALA A 115 24.34 -3.13 -5.73
CA ALA A 115 24.36 -3.94 -6.95
C ALA A 115 24.37 -3.07 -8.22
N ILE A 116 23.62 -1.96 -8.26
CA ILE A 116 23.69 -0.98 -9.36
C ILE A 116 25.11 -0.44 -9.50
N ARG A 117 25.75 -0.05 -8.39
CA ARG A 117 27.13 0.45 -8.38
C ARG A 117 28.14 -0.62 -8.78
N PHE A 118 28.04 -1.82 -8.20
CA PHE A 118 28.92 -2.95 -8.48
C PHE A 118 28.93 -3.34 -9.96
N LEU A 119 27.76 -3.25 -10.62
CA LEU A 119 27.60 -3.57 -12.04
C LEU A 119 27.95 -2.40 -13.00
N GLY A 120 28.33 -1.23 -12.47
CA GLY A 120 28.66 -0.06 -13.29
C GLY A 120 27.44 0.55 -14.00
N LEU A 121 26.26 0.46 -13.39
CA LEU A 121 24.99 0.91 -13.97
C LEU A 121 24.59 2.33 -13.53
N GLU A 122 25.45 3.07 -12.83
CA GLU A 122 25.13 4.35 -12.18
C GLU A 122 24.64 5.42 -13.17
N LYS A 123 25.13 5.39 -14.40
CA LYS A 123 24.77 6.35 -15.46
C LYS A 123 23.56 5.92 -16.30
N LYS A 124 23.09 4.68 -16.13
CA LYS A 124 21.99 4.09 -16.90
C LYS A 124 20.73 3.97 -16.05
N THR A 125 20.86 3.43 -14.85
CA THR A 125 19.73 3.05 -14.01
C THR A 125 19.31 4.20 -13.10
N ARG A 126 18.03 4.57 -13.16
CA ARG A 126 17.38 5.47 -12.21
C ARG A 126 16.68 4.66 -11.12
N PHE A 127 16.86 5.02 -9.86
CA PHE A 127 16.38 4.30 -8.70
C PHE A 127 15.31 5.10 -7.94
N TYR A 128 14.15 4.48 -7.75
CA TYR A 128 13.08 4.99 -6.92
C TYR A 128 12.98 4.18 -5.64
N GLN A 129 13.03 4.86 -4.49
CA GLN A 129 12.76 4.27 -3.19
C GLN A 129 11.35 4.61 -2.72
N ALA A 130 10.56 3.56 -2.39
CA ALA A 130 9.31 3.72 -1.67
C ALA A 130 9.57 4.04 -0.19
N SER A 131 9.75 5.33 0.09
CA SER A 131 9.72 5.91 1.43
C SER A 131 8.27 6.15 1.87
N THR A 132 8.04 6.75 3.04
CA THR A 132 6.70 6.72 3.66
C THR A 132 6.50 7.87 4.65
N SER A 133 5.25 8.30 4.80
CA SER A 133 4.81 9.22 5.87
C SER A 133 5.06 8.68 7.28
N GLU A 134 5.20 7.36 7.48
CA GLU A 134 5.54 6.78 8.79
C GLU A 134 6.92 7.25 9.31
N LEU A 135 7.78 7.81 8.43
CA LEU A 135 9.01 8.48 8.83
C LEU A 135 8.75 9.66 9.77
N TYR A 136 7.63 10.37 9.59
CA TYR A 136 7.26 11.50 10.44
C TYR A 136 6.79 11.06 11.83
N GLY A 137 6.22 9.85 11.96
CA GLY A 137 5.84 9.22 13.23
C GLY A 137 5.24 10.18 14.27
N LEU A 138 6.01 10.54 15.30
CA LEU A 138 5.62 11.64 16.19
C LEU A 138 5.81 12.98 15.47
N VAL A 139 4.73 13.42 14.83
CA VAL A 139 4.70 14.60 13.97
C VAL A 139 5.27 15.85 14.66
N GLN A 140 6.21 16.52 13.99
CA GLN A 140 6.83 17.76 14.47
C GLN A 140 6.23 19.03 13.84
N GLU A 141 5.65 18.93 12.63
CA GLU A 141 5.02 20.03 11.89
C GLU A 141 3.75 19.54 11.18
N ILE A 142 2.72 20.38 11.06
CA ILE A 142 1.46 20.05 10.37
C ILE A 142 1.11 21.18 9.39
N PRO A 143 0.86 20.89 8.10
CA PRO A 143 1.08 19.61 7.42
C PRO A 143 2.58 19.27 7.30
N GLN A 144 2.92 17.99 7.13
CA GLN A 144 4.30 17.55 6.93
C GLN A 144 4.71 17.73 5.46
N LYS A 145 5.93 18.22 5.25
CA LYS A 145 6.56 18.42 3.92
C LYS A 145 7.96 17.80 3.90
N GLU A 146 8.69 17.94 2.79
CA GLU A 146 10.03 17.34 2.63
C GLU A 146 11.04 17.80 3.69
N THR A 147 10.87 18.99 4.26
CA THR A 147 11.77 19.55 5.29
C THR A 147 11.35 19.22 6.72
N THR A 148 10.16 18.65 6.92
CA THR A 148 9.67 18.33 8.25
C THR A 148 10.56 17.26 8.88
N PRO A 149 11.05 17.44 10.13
CA PRO A 149 11.93 16.45 10.76
C PRO A 149 11.25 15.09 10.94
N PHE A 150 12.00 14.02 10.70
CA PHE A 150 11.53 12.65 10.93
C PHE A 150 11.60 12.27 12.41
N HIS A 151 10.62 11.48 12.87
CA HIS A 151 10.57 10.93 14.21
C HIS A 151 9.87 9.56 14.21
N PRO A 152 10.51 8.49 13.71
CA PRO A 152 9.88 7.18 13.54
C PRO A 152 9.37 6.58 14.87
N ARG A 153 8.27 5.82 14.80
CA ARG A 153 7.59 5.23 15.98
C ARG A 153 7.44 3.71 15.93
N SER A 154 8.08 3.03 14.96
CA SER A 154 8.04 1.58 14.81
C SER A 154 9.35 1.04 14.20
N PRO A 155 9.67 -0.27 14.37
CA PRO A 155 10.80 -0.90 13.68
C PRO A 155 10.72 -0.73 12.15
N TYR A 156 9.52 -0.82 11.58
CA TYR A 156 9.27 -0.51 10.17
C TYR A 156 9.72 0.91 9.79
N ALA A 157 9.28 1.93 10.54
CA ALA A 157 9.62 3.31 10.25
C ALA A 157 11.13 3.59 10.41
N VAL A 158 11.79 2.96 11.38
CA VAL A 158 13.25 3.05 11.55
C VAL A 158 13.99 2.40 10.37
N ALA A 159 13.55 1.22 9.92
CA ALA A 159 14.12 0.55 8.75
C ALA A 159 13.94 1.38 7.47
N LYS A 160 12.75 1.96 7.27
CA LYS A 160 12.49 2.89 6.16
C LYS A 160 13.30 4.18 6.27
N MET A 161 13.60 4.65 7.48
CA MET A 161 14.45 5.83 7.68
C MET A 161 15.89 5.55 7.23
N TYR A 162 16.43 4.35 7.52
CA TYR A 162 17.71 3.93 6.94
C TYR A 162 17.63 3.90 5.42
N ALA A 163 16.59 3.28 4.85
CA ALA A 163 16.41 3.17 3.41
C ALA A 163 16.33 4.53 2.70
N TYR A 164 15.67 5.50 3.34
CA TYR A 164 15.64 6.89 2.89
C TYR A 164 17.06 7.47 2.80
N TRP A 165 17.80 7.41 3.92
CA TRP A 165 19.12 8.04 4.02
C TRP A 165 20.18 7.36 3.18
N ILE A 166 20.12 6.03 3.00
CA ILE A 166 21.07 5.34 2.13
C ILE A 166 20.85 5.70 0.66
N ALA A 167 19.60 5.91 0.22
CA ALA A 167 19.29 6.40 -1.12
C ALA A 167 19.80 7.84 -1.33
N VAL A 168 19.59 8.73 -0.33
CA VAL A 168 20.17 10.10 -0.34
C VAL A 168 21.69 10.04 -0.45
N ASN A 169 22.33 9.20 0.38
CA ASN A 169 23.79 9.11 0.40
C ASN A 169 24.36 8.58 -0.92
N TYR A 170 23.73 7.59 -1.56
CA TYR A 170 24.19 7.09 -2.86
C TYR A 170 24.01 8.10 -3.99
N ARG A 171 22.94 8.91 -3.93
CA ARG A 171 22.76 10.06 -4.82
C ARG A 171 23.91 11.07 -4.65
N GLU A 172 24.24 11.44 -3.42
CA GLU A 172 25.24 12.47 -3.12
C GLU A 172 26.68 12.00 -3.32
N ALA A 173 27.01 10.79 -2.90
CA ALA A 173 28.38 10.27 -2.90
C ALA A 173 28.81 9.70 -4.26
N TYR A 174 27.88 9.11 -5.01
CA TYR A 174 28.18 8.40 -6.26
C TYR A 174 27.50 9.01 -7.49
N GLY A 175 26.62 10.01 -7.32
CA GLY A 175 25.90 10.64 -8.43
C GLY A 175 24.87 9.73 -9.10
N ILE A 176 24.46 8.64 -8.44
CA ILE A 176 23.39 7.77 -8.92
C ILE A 176 22.08 8.58 -8.91
N TYR A 177 21.28 8.47 -9.97
CA TYR A 177 19.93 9.01 -9.95
C TYR A 177 19.08 8.18 -8.98
N ALA A 178 19.01 8.59 -7.72
CA ALA A 178 18.22 7.93 -6.68
C ALA A 178 17.32 8.93 -5.96
N CYS A 179 16.02 8.67 -5.88
CA CYS A 179 15.07 9.54 -5.21
C CYS A 179 14.10 8.79 -4.30
N ASN A 180 13.58 9.50 -3.30
CA ASN A 180 12.60 9.03 -2.34
C ASN A 180 11.24 9.65 -2.61
N GLY A 181 10.24 8.82 -2.90
CA GLY A 181 8.85 9.26 -2.72
C GLY A 181 8.45 9.07 -1.26
N ILE A 182 8.07 10.14 -0.58
CA ILE A 182 7.55 10.11 0.79
C ILE A 182 6.03 10.01 0.70
N LEU A 183 5.53 8.78 0.50
CA LEU A 183 4.10 8.54 0.26
C LEU A 183 3.31 8.56 1.57
N PHE A 184 2.24 9.35 1.58
CA PHE A 184 1.15 9.23 2.53
C PHE A 184 0.29 7.99 2.20
N ASN A 185 -0.69 7.68 3.06
CA ASN A 185 -1.47 6.47 2.91
C ASN A 185 -2.20 6.48 1.56
N HIS A 186 -2.09 5.37 0.85
CA HIS A 186 -2.77 5.19 -0.42
C HIS A 186 -3.33 3.79 -0.55
N GLU A 187 -4.58 3.72 -0.95
CA GLU A 187 -5.40 2.52 -0.84
C GLU A 187 -6.04 2.22 -2.20
N SER A 188 -6.68 1.05 -2.28
CA SER A 188 -7.36 0.57 -3.49
C SER A 188 -8.09 -0.75 -3.19
N PRO A 189 -8.90 -1.27 -4.12
CA PRO A 189 -9.42 -2.64 -4.06
C PRO A 189 -8.34 -3.73 -4.05
N ARG A 190 -7.05 -3.41 -4.24
CA ARG A 190 -5.93 -4.35 -4.15
C ARG A 190 -5.18 -4.29 -2.83
N ARG A 191 -5.56 -3.38 -1.92
CA ARG A 191 -4.92 -3.22 -0.62
C ARG A 191 -4.93 -4.54 0.16
N GLY A 192 -3.87 -4.79 0.94
CA GLY A 192 -3.81 -5.96 1.81
C GLY A 192 -4.94 -5.96 2.84
N GLU A 193 -5.52 -7.13 3.09
CA GLU A 193 -6.72 -7.31 3.91
C GLU A 193 -6.56 -6.91 5.39
N THR A 194 -5.32 -6.82 5.87
CA THR A 194 -5.01 -6.45 7.27
C THR A 194 -4.83 -4.94 7.47
N PHE A 195 -4.76 -4.15 6.40
CA PHE A 195 -4.75 -2.69 6.51
C PHE A 195 -6.14 -2.15 6.82
N VAL A 196 -6.22 -1.11 7.64
CA VAL A 196 -7.47 -0.63 8.27
C VAL A 196 -8.61 -0.37 7.27
N THR A 197 -8.34 0.29 6.15
CA THR A 197 -9.34 0.62 5.13
C THR A 197 -9.93 -0.63 4.49
N ARG A 198 -9.08 -1.58 4.10
CA ARG A 198 -9.52 -2.85 3.50
C ARG A 198 -10.18 -3.78 4.50
N LYS A 199 -9.72 -3.76 5.76
CA LYS A 199 -10.38 -4.44 6.87
C LYS A 199 -11.82 -3.94 7.04
N ILE A 200 -12.03 -2.62 6.99
CA ILE A 200 -13.35 -2.01 7.09
C ILE A 200 -14.24 -2.41 5.92
N THR A 201 -13.80 -2.21 4.67
CA THR A 201 -14.64 -2.49 3.50
C THR A 201 -14.98 -3.97 3.36
N ARG A 202 -14.00 -4.87 3.58
CA ARG A 202 -14.22 -6.32 3.60
C ARG A 202 -15.16 -6.75 4.72
N GLY A 203 -14.90 -6.30 5.95
CA GLY A 203 -15.70 -6.70 7.12
C GLY A 203 -17.14 -6.24 7.01
N LEU A 204 -17.38 -4.98 6.62
CA LEU A 204 -18.74 -4.46 6.43
C LEU A 204 -19.47 -5.13 5.26
N ALA A 205 -18.78 -5.43 4.14
CA ALA A 205 -19.36 -6.18 3.04
C ALA A 205 -19.74 -7.62 3.45
N ASN A 206 -18.89 -8.28 4.25
CA ASN A 206 -19.18 -9.61 4.78
C ASN A 206 -20.35 -9.59 5.76
N ILE A 207 -20.45 -8.58 6.64
CA ILE A 207 -21.58 -8.38 7.55
C ILE A 207 -22.87 -8.13 6.75
N ALA A 208 -22.82 -7.27 5.73
CA ALA A 208 -23.96 -6.98 4.86
C ALA A 208 -24.51 -8.26 4.18
N GLN A 209 -23.64 -9.22 3.87
CA GLN A 209 -23.97 -10.51 3.26
C GLN A 209 -24.15 -11.65 4.29
N GLY A 210 -24.17 -11.36 5.59
CA GLY A 210 -24.37 -12.34 6.66
C GLY A 210 -23.25 -13.39 6.79
N LEU A 211 -22.06 -13.07 6.28
CA LEU A 211 -20.86 -13.94 6.35
C LEU A 211 -20.06 -13.73 7.64
N GLU A 212 -20.14 -12.53 8.21
CA GLU A 212 -19.56 -12.13 9.49
C GLU A 212 -20.64 -11.41 10.32
N GLN A 213 -20.40 -11.28 11.64
CA GLN A 213 -21.38 -10.69 12.56
C GLN A 213 -20.96 -9.31 13.08
N CYS A 214 -19.64 -9.08 13.26
CA CYS A 214 -19.10 -7.88 13.88
C CYS A 214 -17.68 -7.61 13.37
N LEU A 215 -17.38 -6.35 13.12
CA LEU A 215 -16.06 -5.82 12.82
C LEU A 215 -15.40 -5.37 14.13
N TYR A 216 -14.16 -5.80 14.42
CA TYR A 216 -13.44 -5.35 15.61
C TYR A 216 -12.35 -4.35 15.22
N MET A 217 -12.27 -3.20 15.89
CA MET A 217 -11.37 -2.11 15.53
C MET A 217 -10.47 -1.69 16.69
N GLY A 218 -9.33 -1.07 16.38
CA GLY A 218 -8.49 -0.38 17.36
C GLY A 218 -8.93 1.08 17.50
N ASN A 219 -7.97 2.01 17.50
CA ASN A 219 -8.26 3.44 17.55
C ASN A 219 -8.99 3.93 16.28
N ILE A 220 -10.29 4.25 16.38
CA ILE A 220 -11.09 4.77 15.27
C ILE A 220 -11.06 6.31 15.12
N ASP A 221 -10.43 7.01 16.06
CA ASP A 221 -10.25 8.46 16.02
C ASP A 221 -8.92 8.87 15.36
N SER A 222 -8.09 7.88 14.99
CA SER A 222 -6.85 8.09 14.26
C SER A 222 -7.09 8.76 12.90
N LEU A 223 -6.30 9.79 12.58
CA LEU A 223 -6.43 10.64 11.41
C LEU A 223 -5.38 10.30 10.34
N ARG A 224 -5.80 10.14 9.09
CA ARG A 224 -4.91 9.79 7.96
C ARG A 224 -5.26 10.59 6.72
N ASP A 225 -4.24 10.93 5.95
CA ASP A 225 -4.35 11.37 4.57
C ASP A 225 -4.37 10.16 3.64
N TRP A 226 -5.53 9.88 3.05
CA TRP A 226 -5.76 8.74 2.16
C TRP A 226 -5.96 9.17 0.71
N GLY A 227 -5.07 8.73 -0.17
CA GLY A 227 -5.22 8.84 -1.62
C GLY A 227 -5.36 7.49 -2.33
N HIS A 228 -5.56 7.51 -3.65
CA HIS A 228 -5.70 6.28 -4.44
C HIS A 228 -4.35 5.81 -5.01
N ALA A 229 -4.04 4.51 -4.91
CA ALA A 229 -2.76 3.94 -5.35
C ALA A 229 -2.40 4.21 -6.83
N LYS A 230 -3.40 4.21 -7.74
CA LYS A 230 -3.22 4.58 -9.17
C LYS A 230 -2.58 5.97 -9.36
N ASP A 231 -2.99 6.96 -8.57
CA ASP A 231 -2.44 8.32 -8.67
C ASP A 231 -1.01 8.39 -8.14
N TYR A 232 -0.72 7.59 -7.12
CA TYR A 232 0.58 7.56 -6.46
C TYR A 232 1.61 6.86 -7.34
N VAL A 233 1.30 5.72 -7.97
CA VAL A 233 2.24 5.05 -8.90
C VAL A 233 2.57 5.92 -10.12
N ARG A 234 1.62 6.77 -10.55
CA ARG A 234 1.91 7.79 -11.57
C ARG A 234 2.99 8.76 -11.12
N MET A 235 2.93 9.22 -9.86
CA MET A 235 3.97 10.09 -9.29
C MET A 235 5.32 9.36 -9.16
N GLN A 236 5.32 8.08 -8.74
CA GLN A 236 6.54 7.26 -8.71
C GLN A 236 7.25 7.27 -10.07
N TRP A 237 6.49 7.08 -11.15
CA TRP A 237 7.02 7.16 -12.50
C TRP A 237 7.50 8.57 -12.87
N MET A 238 6.68 9.61 -12.62
CA MET A 238 7.01 11.00 -12.94
C MET A 238 8.33 11.44 -12.29
N MET A 239 8.59 11.03 -11.04
CA MET A 239 9.83 11.33 -10.33
C MET A 239 11.07 10.80 -11.05
N LEU A 240 11.00 9.64 -11.70
CA LEU A 240 12.13 9.09 -12.47
C LEU A 240 12.30 9.71 -13.85
N GLN A 241 11.42 10.61 -14.28
CA GLN A 241 11.54 11.25 -15.61
C GLN A 241 12.28 12.59 -15.57
N GLN A 242 12.63 13.11 -14.39
CA GLN A 242 13.22 14.45 -14.25
C GLN A 242 14.70 14.46 -14.62
N ASP A 243 15.26 15.65 -14.84
CA ASP A 243 16.69 15.82 -15.11
C ASP A 243 17.55 15.52 -13.88
N THR A 244 17.08 15.93 -12.70
CA THR A 244 17.76 15.75 -11.42
C THR A 244 16.90 14.93 -10.46
N ALA A 245 17.53 14.04 -9.69
CA ALA A 245 16.85 13.25 -8.66
C ALA A 245 16.53 14.13 -7.45
N GLU A 246 15.26 14.15 -7.04
CA GLU A 246 14.78 14.88 -5.87
C GLU A 246 13.75 14.07 -5.08
N ASP A 247 13.69 14.29 -3.77
CA ASP A 247 12.70 13.67 -2.90
C ASP A 247 11.41 14.50 -2.87
N PHE A 248 10.25 13.84 -2.79
CA PHE A 248 8.94 14.49 -2.84
C PHE A 248 7.95 13.88 -1.85
N VAL A 249 7.19 14.72 -1.16
CA VAL A 249 5.97 14.31 -0.46
C VAL A 249 4.86 14.08 -1.48
N ILE A 250 4.16 12.95 -1.32
CA ILE A 250 3.06 12.53 -2.17
C ILE A 250 1.86 12.28 -1.25
N ALA A 251 0.88 13.18 -1.30
CA ALA A 251 -0.24 13.24 -0.37
C ALA A 251 -1.46 13.88 -1.04
N THR A 252 -2.65 13.77 -0.44
CA THR A 252 -3.84 14.48 -0.91
C THR A 252 -3.98 15.88 -0.31
N GLY A 253 -3.36 16.13 0.84
CA GLY A 253 -3.55 17.36 1.62
C GLY A 253 -4.88 17.39 2.38
N LYS A 254 -5.55 16.24 2.52
CA LYS A 254 -6.80 16.10 3.27
C LYS A 254 -6.68 14.92 4.22
N GLN A 255 -7.12 15.12 5.47
CA GLN A 255 -7.13 14.07 6.49
C GLN A 255 -8.56 13.67 6.85
N TYR A 256 -8.74 12.40 7.21
CA TYR A 256 -10.01 11.85 7.68
C TYR A 256 -9.75 10.85 8.80
N SER A 257 -10.72 10.69 9.69
CA SER A 257 -10.68 9.69 10.74
C SER A 257 -11.04 8.29 10.22
N VAL A 258 -10.55 7.26 10.90
CA VAL A 258 -10.99 5.87 10.67
C VAL A 258 -12.51 5.75 10.84
N ARG A 259 -13.09 6.48 11.80
CA ARG A 259 -14.54 6.58 12.02
C ARG A 259 -15.30 7.13 10.82
N GLU A 260 -14.80 8.19 10.18
CA GLU A 260 -15.38 8.71 8.94
C GLU A 260 -15.34 7.66 7.83
N PHE A 261 -14.23 6.95 7.67
CA PHE A 261 -14.09 5.89 6.69
C PHE A 261 -15.10 4.74 6.91
N ILE A 262 -15.34 4.35 8.17
CA ILE A 262 -16.39 3.39 8.55
C ILE A 262 -17.77 3.90 8.12
N ARG A 263 -18.09 5.17 8.39
CA ARG A 263 -19.37 5.77 8.00
C ARG A 263 -19.58 5.78 6.49
N TRP A 264 -18.57 6.17 5.72
CA TRP A 264 -18.65 6.16 4.25
C TRP A 264 -18.84 4.74 3.72
N SER A 265 -18.06 3.79 4.24
CA SER A 265 -18.14 2.39 3.83
C SER A 265 -19.53 1.79 4.11
N ALA A 266 -20.09 2.10 5.29
CA ALA A 266 -21.44 1.67 5.66
C ALA A 266 -22.52 2.32 4.77
N ALA A 267 -22.39 3.62 4.49
CA ALA A 267 -23.33 4.34 3.63
C ALA A 267 -23.36 3.75 2.20
N GLU A 268 -22.20 3.36 1.65
CA GLU A 268 -22.12 2.69 0.34
C GLU A 268 -22.84 1.34 0.30
N LEU A 269 -23.01 0.69 1.46
CA LEU A 269 -23.80 -0.54 1.64
C LEU A 269 -25.26 -0.27 2.03
N GLY A 270 -25.67 1.00 2.08
CA GLY A 270 -27.03 1.41 2.47
C GLY A 270 -27.28 1.38 3.98
N LEU A 271 -26.23 1.32 4.81
CA LEU A 271 -26.30 1.26 6.26
C LEU A 271 -26.08 2.65 6.87
N THR A 272 -26.97 3.08 7.77
CA THR A 272 -26.77 4.25 8.63
C THR A 272 -26.32 3.80 10.01
N LEU A 273 -25.24 4.40 10.52
CA LEU A 273 -24.63 4.01 11.80
C LEU A 273 -24.73 5.12 12.84
N GLU A 274 -25.00 4.73 14.08
CA GLU A 274 -24.86 5.55 15.28
C GLU A 274 -23.72 4.96 16.13
N PHE A 275 -22.87 5.85 16.66
CA PHE A 275 -21.76 5.47 17.54
C PHE A 275 -22.11 5.88 18.96
N THR A 276 -22.01 4.94 19.91
CA THR A 276 -22.33 5.15 21.33
C THR A 276 -21.28 4.47 22.21
N GLY A 277 -21.10 4.99 23.42
CA GLY A 277 -20.00 4.60 24.31
C GLY A 277 -18.76 5.46 24.10
N GLU A 278 -17.70 5.18 24.86
CA GLU A 278 -16.43 5.90 24.81
C GLU A 278 -15.25 4.92 24.92
N GLY A 279 -14.13 5.26 24.26
CA GLY A 279 -12.91 4.45 24.33
C GLY A 279 -13.14 3.00 23.91
N VAL A 280 -12.76 2.05 24.76
CA VAL A 280 -12.87 0.61 24.48
C VAL A 280 -14.31 0.08 24.53
N ASP A 281 -15.23 0.83 25.13
CA ASP A 281 -16.65 0.46 25.23
C ASP A 281 -17.48 1.01 24.07
N GLU A 282 -16.84 1.74 23.14
CA GLU A 282 -17.52 2.32 21.99
C GLU A 282 -17.96 1.25 20.97
N VAL A 283 -19.16 1.43 20.43
CA VAL A 283 -19.77 0.52 19.45
C VAL A 283 -20.41 1.30 18.29
N ALA A 284 -20.57 0.65 17.13
CA ALA A 284 -21.43 1.16 16.06
C ALA A 284 -22.69 0.30 15.90
N THR A 285 -23.85 0.94 16.02
CA THR A 285 -25.18 0.33 15.88
C THR A 285 -25.83 0.80 14.59
N VAL A 286 -26.45 -0.12 13.86
CA VAL A 286 -27.21 0.19 12.65
C VAL A 286 -28.53 0.84 13.03
N THR A 287 -28.80 2.05 12.55
CA THR A 287 -30.07 2.77 12.81
C THR A 287 -31.05 2.69 11.65
N ALA A 288 -30.55 2.54 10.42
CA ALA A 288 -31.37 2.36 9.24
C ALA A 288 -30.65 1.50 8.20
N VAL A 289 -31.43 0.78 7.39
CA VAL A 289 -30.97 0.00 6.24
C VAL A 289 -31.80 0.43 5.03
N THR A 290 -31.12 0.77 3.94
CA THR A 290 -31.71 1.21 2.67
C THR A 290 -31.13 0.41 1.50
N GLY A 291 -31.91 0.22 0.45
CA GLY A 291 -31.49 -0.57 -0.71
C GLY A 291 -31.40 -2.08 -0.42
N ASP A 292 -30.66 -2.79 -1.27
CA ASP A 292 -30.59 -4.26 -1.32
C ASP A 292 -29.17 -4.82 -1.07
N LYS A 293 -28.21 -3.95 -0.75
CA LYS A 293 -26.80 -4.33 -0.56
C LYS A 293 -26.53 -5.03 0.77
N ALA A 294 -27.40 -4.86 1.77
CA ALA A 294 -27.26 -5.45 3.11
C ALA A 294 -28.50 -6.24 3.57
N PRO A 295 -28.92 -7.30 2.84
CA PRO A 295 -30.17 -8.01 3.12
C PRO A 295 -30.19 -8.78 4.44
N PHE A 296 -29.02 -8.98 5.08
CA PHE A 296 -28.89 -9.74 6.32
C PHE A 296 -28.69 -8.86 7.57
N VAL A 297 -28.71 -7.54 7.42
CA VAL A 297 -28.52 -6.58 8.51
C VAL A 297 -29.85 -5.93 8.88
N LYS A 298 -30.08 -5.66 10.17
CA LYS A 298 -31.31 -5.04 10.68
C LYS A 298 -30.99 -3.83 11.56
N PRO A 299 -31.88 -2.80 11.59
CA PRO A 299 -31.79 -1.74 12.59
C PRO A 299 -31.74 -2.31 14.02
N GLY A 300 -30.93 -1.69 14.88
CA GLY A 300 -30.63 -2.12 16.25
C GLY A 300 -29.45 -3.08 16.38
N GLN A 301 -28.90 -3.60 15.28
CA GLN A 301 -27.75 -4.50 15.32
C GLN A 301 -26.45 -3.74 15.58
N VAL A 302 -25.65 -4.19 16.55
CA VAL A 302 -24.27 -3.74 16.75
C VAL A 302 -23.37 -4.50 15.77
N ILE A 303 -22.68 -3.77 14.90
CA ILE A 303 -21.85 -4.36 13.83
C ILE A 303 -20.37 -4.00 13.95
N MET A 304 -19.99 -3.09 14.85
CA MET A 304 -18.60 -2.76 15.13
C MET A 304 -18.37 -2.59 16.63
N ARG A 305 -17.23 -3.08 17.11
CA ARG A 305 -16.76 -2.93 18.50
C ARG A 305 -15.27 -2.58 18.53
N ILE A 306 -14.84 -1.94 19.60
CA ILE A 306 -13.41 -1.73 19.87
C ILE A 306 -12.80 -2.98 20.53
N ASP A 307 -11.60 -3.35 20.10
CA ASP A 307 -10.79 -4.40 20.71
C ASP A 307 -9.38 -3.87 21.01
N PRO A 308 -8.96 -3.84 22.30
CA PRO A 308 -7.65 -3.36 22.73
C PRO A 308 -6.45 -4.02 22.03
N ARG A 309 -6.62 -5.23 21.49
CA ARG A 309 -5.55 -5.97 20.79
C ARG A 309 -5.08 -5.29 19.50
N TYR A 310 -5.90 -4.41 18.90
CA TYR A 310 -5.53 -3.68 17.68
C TYR A 310 -4.82 -2.35 17.94
N PHE A 311 -4.62 -1.96 19.19
CA PHE A 311 -3.86 -0.76 19.52
C PHE A 311 -2.36 -1.03 19.36
N ARG A 312 -1.63 -0.04 18.85
CA ARG A 312 -0.18 -0.14 18.71
C ARG A 312 0.52 0.28 20.01
N PRO A 313 1.69 -0.30 20.35
CA PRO A 313 2.48 0.14 21.50
C PRO A 313 2.87 1.63 21.44
N ALA A 314 3.11 2.13 20.23
CA ALA A 314 3.36 3.53 19.94
C ALA A 314 2.49 3.93 18.74
N GLU A 315 1.42 4.67 19.00
CA GLU A 315 0.49 5.09 17.95
C GLU A 315 1.02 6.31 17.18
N VAL A 316 0.57 6.42 15.92
CA VAL A 316 0.68 7.63 15.12
C VAL A 316 -0.72 8.23 15.04
N GLU A 317 -0.94 9.33 15.75
CA GLU A 317 -2.30 9.90 15.90
C GLU A 317 -2.79 10.58 14.62
N THR A 318 -1.90 11.33 13.96
CA THR A 318 -2.23 12.14 12.78
C THR A 318 -1.11 12.10 11.74
N LEU A 319 -1.49 12.09 10.47
CA LEU A 319 -0.61 12.26 9.31
C LEU A 319 -1.37 13.09 8.27
N LEU A 320 -0.80 14.23 7.87
CA LEU A 320 -1.34 15.14 6.87
C LEU A 320 -0.20 15.72 6.04
N GLY A 321 -0.13 15.38 4.75
CA GLY A 321 0.97 15.77 3.88
C GLY A 321 0.70 17.06 3.12
N ASP A 322 1.76 17.82 2.85
CA ASP A 322 1.75 18.97 1.94
C ASP A 322 2.44 18.59 0.61
N PRO A 323 1.68 18.31 -0.47
CA PRO A 323 2.23 17.93 -1.76
C PRO A 323 2.57 19.15 -2.64
N THR A 324 2.72 20.36 -2.08
CA THR A 324 2.94 21.60 -2.86
C THR A 324 4.15 21.47 -3.79
N LYS A 325 5.28 20.92 -3.33
CA LYS A 325 6.48 20.71 -4.15
C LYS A 325 6.21 19.81 -5.36
N ALA A 326 5.48 18.70 -5.16
CA ALA A 326 5.11 17.77 -6.23
C ALA A 326 4.22 18.45 -7.28
N LYS A 327 3.26 19.27 -6.84
CA LYS A 327 2.39 20.05 -7.72
C LYS A 327 3.16 21.11 -8.51
N GLU A 328 3.99 21.90 -7.83
CA GLU A 328 4.72 23.01 -8.46
C GLU A 328 5.77 22.53 -9.46
N LYS A 329 6.54 21.49 -9.12
CA LYS A 329 7.62 21.00 -9.99
C LYS A 329 7.15 20.03 -11.07
N LEU A 330 6.23 19.12 -10.72
CA LEU A 330 5.87 18.01 -11.60
C LEU A 330 4.43 18.12 -12.14
N GLY A 331 3.65 19.11 -11.69
CA GLY A 331 2.23 19.22 -12.04
C GLY A 331 1.36 18.11 -11.45
N TRP A 332 1.89 17.32 -10.51
CA TRP A 332 1.15 16.20 -9.94
C TRP A 332 0.07 16.68 -8.97
N VAL A 333 -1.14 16.16 -9.15
CA VAL A 333 -2.28 16.32 -8.24
C VAL A 333 -3.02 14.99 -8.15
N PRO A 334 -3.63 14.65 -6.99
CA PRO A 334 -4.52 13.49 -6.90
C PRO A 334 -5.76 13.71 -7.78
N GLU A 335 -6.18 12.68 -8.50
CA GLU A 335 -7.34 12.71 -9.40
C GLU A 335 -8.54 11.98 -8.79
N ILE A 336 -8.29 10.96 -7.97
CA ILE A 336 -9.31 10.15 -7.30
C ILE A 336 -9.41 10.58 -5.84
N THR A 337 -10.62 10.95 -5.41
CA THR A 337 -10.88 11.35 -4.02
C THR A 337 -10.93 10.16 -3.05
N ALA A 338 -10.76 10.41 -1.76
CA ALA A 338 -10.86 9.39 -0.72
C ALA A 338 -12.24 8.71 -0.70
N GLN A 339 -13.31 9.47 -0.97
CA GLN A 339 -14.69 8.95 -1.04
C GLN A 339 -14.90 8.07 -2.28
N GLU A 340 -14.41 8.47 -3.46
CA GLU A 340 -14.48 7.64 -4.67
C GLU A 340 -13.69 6.34 -4.50
N MET A 341 -12.49 6.42 -3.92
CA MET A 341 -11.69 5.26 -3.55
C MET A 341 -12.43 4.34 -2.57
N CYS A 342 -13.06 4.90 -1.53
CA CYS A 342 -13.86 4.13 -0.57
C CYS A 342 -15.02 3.40 -1.27
N ALA A 343 -15.74 4.07 -2.17
CA ALA A 343 -16.82 3.47 -2.95
C ALA A 343 -16.32 2.35 -3.87
N GLU A 344 -15.18 2.54 -4.55
CA GLU A 344 -14.55 1.50 -5.39
C GLU A 344 -14.18 0.26 -4.55
N MET A 345 -13.59 0.47 -3.37
CA MET A 345 -13.21 -0.62 -2.45
C MET A 345 -14.43 -1.39 -1.94
N VAL A 346 -15.48 -0.69 -1.49
CA VAL A 346 -16.73 -1.33 -1.02
C VAL A 346 -17.40 -2.12 -2.14
N ALA A 347 -17.43 -1.58 -3.36
CA ALA A 347 -18.02 -2.25 -4.50
C ALA A 347 -17.33 -3.58 -4.81
N GLU A 348 -16.00 -3.62 -4.82
CA GLU A 348 -15.24 -4.85 -5.07
C GLU A 348 -15.41 -5.87 -3.92
N ASP A 349 -15.32 -5.40 -2.67
CA ASP A 349 -15.47 -6.30 -1.52
C ASP A 349 -16.91 -6.85 -1.41
N LEU A 350 -17.93 -6.08 -1.77
CA LEU A 350 -19.31 -6.56 -1.87
C LEU A 350 -19.48 -7.62 -2.96
N GLN A 351 -18.83 -7.47 -4.12
CA GLN A 351 -18.82 -8.51 -5.14
C GLN A 351 -18.18 -9.80 -4.61
N SER A 352 -17.05 -9.67 -3.91
CA SER A 352 -16.37 -10.81 -3.29
C SER A 352 -17.24 -11.51 -2.24
N ALA A 353 -17.87 -10.75 -1.35
CA ALA A 353 -18.79 -11.27 -0.33
C ALA A 353 -20.00 -11.98 -0.98
N ARG A 354 -20.60 -11.40 -2.03
CA ARG A 354 -21.69 -12.04 -2.79
C ARG A 354 -21.25 -13.36 -3.44
N ARG A 355 -20.04 -13.44 -4.01
CA ARG A 355 -19.48 -14.69 -4.55
C ARG A 355 -19.38 -15.77 -3.46
N HIS A 356 -18.83 -15.44 -2.29
CA HIS A 356 -18.73 -16.39 -1.17
C HIS A 356 -20.10 -16.83 -0.67
N ARG A 357 -21.05 -15.89 -0.56
CA ARG A 357 -22.42 -16.19 -0.17
C ARG A 357 -23.08 -17.16 -1.15
N LEU A 358 -22.98 -16.89 -2.45
CA LEU A 358 -23.51 -17.73 -3.51
C LEU A 358 -22.96 -19.16 -3.44
N LEU A 359 -21.64 -19.31 -3.25
CA LEU A 359 -21.00 -20.63 -3.10
C LEU A 359 -21.54 -21.38 -1.88
N ARG A 360 -21.66 -20.70 -0.72
CA ARG A 360 -22.21 -21.29 0.51
C ARG A 360 -23.67 -21.73 0.34
N GLU A 361 -24.49 -20.93 -0.33
CA GLU A 361 -25.90 -21.26 -0.61
C GLU A 361 -26.06 -22.50 -1.50
N HIS A 362 -25.07 -22.81 -2.33
CA HIS A 362 -25.04 -23.98 -3.19
C HIS A 362 -24.24 -25.16 -2.60
N GLY A 363 -23.95 -25.13 -1.30
CA GLY A 363 -23.30 -26.24 -0.58
C GLY A 363 -21.79 -26.34 -0.79
N PHE A 364 -21.15 -25.36 -1.42
CA PHE A 364 -19.69 -25.31 -1.55
C PHE A 364 -19.06 -24.61 -0.36
N HIS A 365 -18.10 -25.29 0.28
CA HIS A 365 -17.33 -24.68 1.36
C HIS A 365 -16.28 -23.72 0.77
N ALA A 366 -16.58 -22.42 0.80
CA ALA A 366 -15.61 -21.37 0.58
C ALA A 366 -15.15 -20.82 1.94
N PRO A 367 -13.89 -21.05 2.36
CA PRO A 367 -13.37 -20.40 3.55
C PRO A 367 -13.37 -18.89 3.29
N VAL A 368 -14.06 -18.15 4.16
CA VAL A 368 -13.92 -16.70 4.22
C VAL A 368 -12.74 -16.45 5.15
N SER A 369 -11.77 -15.66 4.72
CA SER A 369 -10.65 -15.25 5.58
C SER A 369 -11.20 -14.57 6.83
N VAL A 370 -11.24 -15.30 7.93
CA VAL A 370 -11.59 -14.75 9.24
C VAL A 370 -10.33 -14.14 9.83
N GLU A 371 -10.48 -13.02 10.52
CA GLU A 371 -9.38 -12.39 11.22
C GLU A 371 -8.82 -13.36 12.29
N ALA A 372 -7.50 -13.53 12.31
CA ALA A 372 -6.77 -14.36 13.28
C ALA A 372 -6.18 -13.50 14.40
#